data_AF-A0A8J4G9D2-F1
#
_entry.id   AF-A0A8J4G9D2-F1
#
_cell.length_a   1.000
_cell.length_b   1.000
_cell.length_c   1.000
_cell.angle_alpha   90.00
_cell.angle_beta   90.00
_cell.angle_gamma   90.00
#
_symmetry.space_group_name_H-M   'P 1'
#
loop_
_entity.id
_entity.type
_entity.pdbx_description
1 polymer ?
#
loop_
_entity_poly.entity_id
_entity_poly.type
_entity_poly.pdbx_seq_one_letter_code
_entity_poly.pdbx_strand_id
1 'polypeptide(L)'
;MAGKPDGNANSLAATIEAAKNVAEKTVVDIQKQADAVLKEAASQLVAGGAVIADSVRQGVAVTEQYADQGKGYINYGLCQLKKAEDAMIAEIKCGVNFVQSNPYVSYPLLATGSLLLLPGTRRLLYRATLGRLRSADNILKGSEGKVEGLRVKMADYATEAKKLSERMVAAEEEYLRGRAKLKATRQELQRLVTVVSKSERAAASVLEDLRAIKRVEKAVQLRAEAASQASDLRSQRKTLQQTIYRIASRDI
;
A
#
# COMPACT_ATOMS: atom_id res chain seq x y z
N MET A 1 -44.21 35.42 2.79
CA MET A 1 -44.69 34.02 2.91
C MET A 1 -44.06 33.27 1.74
N ALA A 2 -42.91 32.62 1.94
CA ALA A 2 -42.75 31.23 2.36
C ALA A 2 -43.27 30.22 1.30
N GLY A 3 -42.36 29.46 0.68
CA GLY A 3 -42.69 28.38 -0.25
C GLY A 3 -41.51 27.90 -1.08
N LYS A 4 -40.54 27.25 -0.43
CA LYS A 4 -39.31 26.66 -1.02
C LYS A 4 -39.65 25.32 -1.71
N PRO A 5 -39.18 25.02 -2.94
CA PRO A 5 -39.38 23.71 -3.55
C PRO A 5 -38.24 22.74 -3.15
N ASP A 6 -38.29 22.20 -1.92
CA ASP A 6 -37.36 21.16 -1.44
C ASP A 6 -37.82 19.72 -1.82
N GLY A 7 -38.62 19.56 -2.87
CA GLY A 7 -39.37 18.31 -3.11
C GLY A 7 -38.70 17.21 -3.95
N ASN A 8 -37.59 17.47 -4.66
CA ASN A 8 -37.14 16.55 -5.73
C ASN A 8 -35.83 15.78 -5.45
N ALA A 9 -35.02 16.20 -4.47
CA ALA A 9 -33.78 15.50 -4.13
C ALA A 9 -34.02 14.28 -3.22
N ASN A 10 -34.98 14.39 -2.30
CA ASN A 10 -35.33 13.31 -1.36
C ASN A 10 -36.13 12.18 -2.03
N SER A 11 -36.91 12.48 -3.07
CA SER A 11 -37.64 11.47 -3.86
C SER A 11 -36.68 10.63 -4.70
N LEU A 12 -35.69 11.24 -5.36
CA LEU A 12 -34.67 10.54 -6.13
C LEU A 12 -33.78 9.67 -5.25
N ALA A 13 -33.32 10.19 -4.10
CA ALA A 13 -32.56 9.41 -3.13
C ALA A 13 -33.37 8.22 -2.59
N ALA A 14 -34.65 8.43 -2.24
CA ALA A 14 -35.54 7.35 -1.79
C ALA A 14 -35.80 6.31 -2.90
N THR A 15 -35.91 6.72 -4.17
CA THR A 15 -36.05 5.77 -5.29
C THR A 15 -34.78 4.99 -5.59
N ILE A 16 -33.59 5.60 -5.40
CA ILE A 16 -32.30 4.93 -5.57
C ILE A 16 -32.06 3.93 -4.43
N GLU A 17 -32.40 4.28 -3.19
CA GLU A 17 -32.34 3.35 -2.06
C GLU A 17 -33.37 2.23 -2.18
N ALA A 18 -34.59 2.52 -2.65
CA ALA A 18 -35.58 1.48 -2.95
C ALA A 18 -35.09 0.55 -4.08
N ALA A 19 -34.50 1.09 -5.14
CA ALA A 19 -33.93 0.30 -6.24
C ALA A 19 -32.74 -0.55 -5.79
N LYS A 20 -31.87 -0.02 -4.92
CA LYS A 20 -30.73 -0.74 -4.35
C LYS A 20 -31.20 -1.86 -3.41
N ASN A 21 -32.19 -1.61 -2.57
CA ASN A 21 -32.76 -2.61 -1.67
C ASN A 21 -33.53 -3.71 -2.42
N VAL A 22 -34.19 -3.37 -3.53
CA VAL A 22 -34.80 -4.36 -4.43
C VAL A 22 -33.71 -5.17 -5.15
N ALA A 23 -32.64 -4.54 -5.63
CA ALA A 23 -31.51 -5.23 -6.25
C ALA A 23 -30.80 -6.18 -5.27
N GLU A 24 -30.52 -5.75 -4.05
CA GLU A 24 -29.90 -6.59 -3.01
C GLU A 24 -30.82 -7.74 -2.59
N LYS A 25 -32.13 -7.51 -2.49
CA LYS A 25 -33.11 -8.59 -2.25
C LYS A 25 -33.16 -9.59 -3.40
N THR A 26 -33.16 -9.12 -4.65
CA THR A 26 -33.15 -10.02 -5.82
C THR A 26 -31.86 -10.83 -5.91
N VAL A 27 -30.70 -10.27 -5.56
CA VAL A 27 -29.42 -11.00 -5.55
C VAL A 27 -29.40 -12.06 -4.44
N VAL A 28 -29.94 -11.73 -3.26
CA VAL A 28 -30.05 -12.68 -2.14
C VAL A 28 -31.08 -13.78 -2.44
N ASP A 29 -32.19 -13.46 -3.11
CA ASP A 29 -33.20 -14.44 -3.50
C ASP A 29 -32.70 -15.34 -4.64
N ILE A 30 -31.90 -14.81 -5.58
CA ILE A 30 -31.21 -15.58 -6.62
C ILE A 30 -30.13 -16.48 -6.00
N GLN A 31 -29.36 -16.00 -5.01
CA GLN A 31 -28.40 -16.83 -4.29
C GLN A 31 -29.08 -17.94 -3.47
N LYS A 32 -30.19 -17.64 -2.79
CA LYS A 32 -30.96 -18.65 -2.05
C LYS A 32 -31.62 -19.67 -2.95
N GLN A 33 -32.11 -19.26 -4.13
CA GLN A 33 -32.63 -20.18 -5.13
C GLN A 33 -31.51 -21.01 -5.75
N ALA A 34 -30.33 -20.43 -6.00
CA ALA A 34 -29.16 -21.20 -6.48
C ALA A 34 -28.66 -22.22 -5.45
N ASP A 35 -28.63 -21.86 -4.16
CA ASP A 35 -28.23 -22.76 -3.07
C ASP A 35 -29.28 -23.85 -2.78
N ALA A 36 -30.57 -23.54 -2.92
CA ALA A 36 -31.66 -24.51 -2.81
C ALA A 36 -31.64 -25.49 -4.00
N VAL A 37 -31.44 -24.99 -5.22
CA VAL A 37 -31.32 -25.80 -6.43
C VAL A 37 -30.03 -26.62 -6.42
N LEU A 38 -28.91 -26.11 -5.90
CA LEU A 38 -27.68 -26.88 -5.73
C LEU A 38 -27.83 -27.96 -4.65
N LYS A 39 -28.61 -27.73 -3.59
CA LYS A 39 -28.90 -28.76 -2.57
C LYS A 39 -29.86 -29.84 -3.06
N GLU A 40 -30.84 -29.47 -3.88
CA GLU A 40 -31.79 -30.41 -4.49
C GLU A 40 -31.14 -31.19 -5.64
N ALA A 41 -30.26 -30.53 -6.41
CA ALA A 41 -29.42 -31.18 -7.41
C ALA A 41 -28.35 -32.07 -6.78
N ALA A 42 -27.77 -31.71 -5.63
CA ALA A 42 -26.79 -32.56 -4.93
C ALA A 42 -27.43 -33.82 -4.31
N SER A 43 -28.70 -33.76 -3.90
CA SER A 43 -29.43 -34.93 -3.38
C SER A 43 -30.06 -35.80 -4.47
N GLN A 44 -30.30 -35.25 -5.68
CA GLN A 44 -30.82 -35.99 -6.84
C GLN A 44 -29.74 -36.38 -7.88
N LEU A 45 -28.53 -35.83 -7.85
CA LEU A 45 -27.38 -36.30 -8.65
C LEU A 45 -26.82 -37.64 -8.17
N VAL A 46 -27.16 -38.06 -6.96
CA VAL A 46 -26.90 -39.44 -6.48
C VAL A 46 -27.99 -40.41 -6.98
N ALA A 47 -29.09 -39.92 -7.56
CA ALA A 47 -30.18 -40.77 -8.05
C ALA A 47 -30.93 -40.15 -9.26
N GLY A 48 -30.40 -40.34 -10.48
CA GLY A 48 -31.21 -40.36 -11.70
C GLY A 48 -31.04 -39.18 -12.66
N GLY A 49 -30.19 -39.34 -13.67
CA GLY A 49 -30.15 -38.47 -14.84
C GLY A 49 -31.29 -38.79 -15.81
N ALA A 50 -32.27 -37.90 -15.95
CA ALA A 50 -33.22 -37.87 -17.09
C ALA A 50 -34.08 -36.59 -17.21
N VAL A 51 -34.15 -35.69 -16.22
CA VAL A 51 -35.17 -34.61 -16.18
C VAL A 51 -34.68 -33.24 -16.73
N ILE A 52 -33.63 -33.21 -17.57
CA ILE A 52 -32.97 -31.95 -17.97
C ILE A 52 -33.57 -31.30 -19.23
N ALA A 53 -34.48 -31.95 -19.98
CA ALA A 53 -34.94 -31.39 -21.26
C ALA A 53 -36.05 -30.32 -21.16
N ASP A 54 -36.99 -30.46 -20.22
CA ASP A 54 -38.19 -29.59 -20.18
C ASP A 54 -38.01 -28.32 -19.33
N SER A 55 -37.16 -28.37 -18.30
CA SER A 55 -36.84 -27.20 -17.47
C SER A 55 -35.95 -26.19 -18.19
N VAL A 56 -35.10 -26.64 -19.11
CA VAL A 56 -34.23 -25.78 -19.93
C VAL A 56 -35.03 -25.03 -21.00
N ARG A 57 -36.09 -25.63 -21.58
CA ARG A 57 -36.95 -24.96 -22.57
C ARG A 57 -37.80 -23.85 -21.96
N GLN A 58 -38.34 -24.04 -20.76
CA GLN A 58 -39.05 -22.98 -20.05
C GLN A 58 -38.10 -21.87 -19.56
N GLY A 59 -36.84 -22.20 -19.23
CA GLY A 59 -35.81 -21.21 -18.88
C GLY A 59 -35.40 -20.30 -20.04
N VAL A 60 -35.21 -20.84 -21.24
CA VAL A 60 -34.75 -20.08 -22.42
C VAL A 60 -35.81 -19.08 -22.93
N ALA A 61 -37.10 -19.44 -22.91
CA ALA A 61 -38.18 -18.56 -23.34
C ALA A 61 -38.38 -17.34 -22.41
N VAL A 62 -38.13 -17.53 -21.11
CA VAL A 62 -38.19 -16.46 -20.12
C VAL A 62 -36.99 -15.50 -20.29
N THR A 63 -35.81 -16.03 -20.65
CA THR A 63 -34.63 -15.17 -20.90
C THR A 63 -34.75 -14.30 -22.15
N GLU A 64 -35.45 -14.72 -23.20
CA GLU A 64 -35.67 -13.90 -24.41
C GLU A 64 -36.60 -12.71 -24.15
N GLN A 65 -37.67 -12.89 -23.37
CA GLN A 65 -38.59 -11.80 -23.03
C GLN A 65 -37.93 -10.71 -22.17
N TYR A 66 -37.10 -11.09 -21.20
CA TYR A 66 -36.35 -10.11 -20.40
C TYR A 66 -35.21 -9.45 -21.19
N ALA A 67 -34.59 -10.16 -22.15
CA ALA A 67 -33.58 -9.59 -23.03
C ALA A 67 -34.17 -8.51 -23.97
N ASP A 68 -35.37 -8.72 -24.51
CA ASP A 68 -36.02 -7.75 -25.40
C ASP A 68 -36.60 -6.54 -24.65
N GLN A 69 -37.12 -6.73 -23.43
CA GLN A 69 -37.48 -5.62 -22.55
C GLN A 69 -36.23 -4.80 -22.17
N GLY A 70 -35.10 -5.46 -21.86
CA GLY A 70 -33.82 -4.80 -21.59
C GLY A 70 -33.31 -3.95 -22.76
N LYS A 71 -33.40 -4.46 -23.99
CA LYS A 71 -33.04 -3.69 -25.20
C LYS A 71 -33.91 -2.45 -25.38
N GLY A 72 -35.20 -2.53 -25.03
CA GLY A 72 -36.13 -1.40 -25.07
C GLY A 72 -35.71 -0.24 -24.16
N TYR A 73 -35.38 -0.54 -22.90
CA TYR A 73 -34.92 0.48 -21.94
C TYR A 73 -33.57 1.08 -22.32
N ILE A 74 -32.64 0.26 -22.83
CA ILE A 74 -31.34 0.74 -23.32
C ILE A 74 -31.55 1.68 -24.52
N ASN A 75 -32.38 1.31 -25.49
CA ASN A 75 -32.66 2.16 -26.65
C ASN A 75 -33.37 3.47 -26.29
N TYR A 76 -34.27 3.43 -25.31
CA TYR A 76 -34.91 4.65 -24.80
C TYR A 76 -33.91 5.56 -24.10
N GLY A 77 -33.01 5.02 -23.27
CA GLY A 77 -31.93 5.77 -22.64
C GLY A 77 -30.96 6.38 -23.67
N LEU A 78 -30.58 5.61 -24.69
CA LEU A 78 -29.74 6.09 -25.79
C LEU A 78 -30.45 7.20 -26.60
N CYS A 79 -31.76 7.12 -26.79
CA CYS A 79 -32.54 8.15 -27.48
C CYS A 79 -32.59 9.46 -26.66
N GLN A 80 -32.73 9.37 -25.34
CA GLN A 80 -32.69 10.54 -24.46
C GLN A 80 -31.30 11.19 -24.42
N LEU A 81 -30.24 10.39 -24.35
CA LEU A 81 -28.87 10.88 -24.42
C LEU A 81 -28.59 11.58 -25.75
N LYS A 82 -29.02 11.01 -26.88
CA LYS A 82 -28.90 11.66 -28.19
C LYS A 82 -29.63 12.99 -28.26
N LYS A 83 -30.85 13.08 -27.73
CA LYS A 83 -31.60 14.35 -27.69
C LYS A 83 -30.90 15.41 -26.83
N ALA A 84 -30.33 15.02 -25.69
CA ALA A 84 -29.57 15.92 -24.84
C ALA A 84 -28.26 16.36 -25.51
N GLU A 85 -27.58 15.43 -26.18
CA GLU A 85 -26.35 15.68 -26.94
C GLU A 85 -26.60 16.66 -28.10
N ASP A 86 -27.64 16.44 -28.91
CA ASP A 86 -28.00 17.32 -30.03
C ASP A 86 -28.38 18.72 -29.55
N ALA A 87 -29.08 18.84 -28.41
CA ALA A 87 -29.41 20.12 -27.80
C ALA A 87 -28.16 20.88 -27.32
N MET A 88 -27.23 20.19 -26.66
CA MET A 88 -25.96 20.80 -26.25
C MET A 88 -25.10 21.22 -27.44
N ILE A 89 -25.02 20.38 -28.47
CA ILE A 89 -24.28 20.69 -29.70
C ILE A 89 -24.91 21.90 -30.40
N ALA A 90 -26.24 22.03 -30.39
CA ALA A 90 -26.93 23.20 -30.95
C ALA A 90 -26.61 24.48 -30.18
N GLU A 91 -26.57 24.45 -28.84
CA GLU A 91 -26.17 25.59 -28.03
C GLU A 91 -24.70 25.99 -28.25
N ILE A 92 -23.79 25.01 -28.35
CA ILE A 92 -22.38 25.26 -28.64
C ILE A 92 -22.23 25.88 -30.03
N LYS A 93 -22.93 25.36 -31.05
CA LYS A 93 -22.94 25.94 -32.41
C LYS A 93 -23.47 27.36 -32.41
N CYS A 94 -24.50 27.66 -31.62
CA CYS A 94 -25.02 29.01 -31.44
C CYS A 94 -23.96 29.94 -30.82
N GLY A 95 -23.27 29.48 -29.77
CA GLY A 95 -22.16 30.20 -29.15
C GLY A 95 -21.00 30.46 -30.11
N VAL A 96 -20.63 29.48 -30.93
CA VAL A 96 -19.58 29.62 -31.95
C VAL A 96 -20.00 30.60 -33.05
N ASN A 97 -21.24 30.54 -33.52
CA ASN A 97 -21.79 31.50 -34.49
C ASN A 97 -21.86 32.92 -33.90
N PHE A 98 -22.10 33.05 -32.59
CA PHE A 98 -22.06 34.34 -31.89
C PHE A 98 -20.62 34.91 -31.81
N VAL A 99 -19.62 34.06 -31.56
CA VAL A 99 -18.20 34.45 -31.59
C VAL A 99 -17.79 34.88 -33.00
N GLN A 100 -18.23 34.15 -34.03
CA GLN A 100 -17.92 34.44 -35.43
C GLN A 100 -18.56 35.76 -35.92
N SER A 101 -19.78 36.07 -35.46
CA SER A 101 -20.46 37.33 -35.82
C SER A 101 -19.91 38.54 -35.07
N ASN A 102 -19.33 38.36 -33.89
CA ASN A 102 -18.81 39.46 -33.05
C ASN A 102 -17.39 39.16 -32.51
N PRO A 103 -16.37 39.14 -33.37
CA PRO A 103 -15.00 38.79 -32.97
C PRO A 103 -14.41 39.76 -31.93
N TYR A 104 -14.68 41.06 -32.04
CA TYR A 104 -14.09 42.08 -31.18
C TYR A 104 -14.55 42.04 -29.72
N VAL A 105 -15.75 41.54 -29.44
CA VAL A 105 -16.31 41.46 -28.08
C VAL A 105 -16.04 40.08 -27.46
N SER A 106 -16.06 39.03 -28.26
CA SER A 106 -15.98 37.65 -27.79
C SER A 106 -14.56 37.23 -27.37
N TYR A 107 -13.52 37.56 -28.14
CA TYR A 107 -12.14 37.22 -27.80
C TYR A 107 -11.69 37.74 -26.42
N PRO A 108 -11.87 39.03 -26.06
CA PRO A 108 -11.45 39.51 -24.75
C PRO A 108 -12.27 38.94 -23.60
N LEU A 109 -13.57 38.65 -23.82
CA LEU A 109 -14.44 38.08 -22.81
C LEU A 109 -14.06 36.62 -22.51
N LEU A 110 -13.71 35.84 -23.53
CA LEU A 110 -13.17 34.50 -23.38
C LEU A 110 -11.77 34.52 -22.74
N ALA A 111 -10.91 35.44 -23.13
CA ALA A 111 -9.56 35.58 -22.55
C ALA A 111 -9.62 35.95 -21.06
N THR A 112 -10.46 36.91 -20.68
CA THR A 112 -10.62 37.32 -19.27
C THR A 112 -11.36 36.27 -18.45
N GLY A 113 -12.42 35.65 -19.00
CA GLY A 113 -13.14 34.56 -18.36
C GLY A 113 -12.24 33.35 -18.10
N SER A 114 -11.44 32.94 -19.08
CA SER A 114 -10.46 31.85 -18.93
C SER A 114 -9.35 32.18 -17.92
N LEU A 115 -8.87 33.43 -17.92
CA LEU A 115 -7.91 33.89 -16.91
C LEU A 115 -8.49 33.79 -15.49
N LEU A 116 -9.78 34.05 -15.30
CA LEU A 116 -10.44 34.01 -13.98
C LEU A 116 -10.74 32.58 -13.50
N LEU A 117 -10.73 31.60 -14.39
CA LEU A 117 -10.84 30.17 -14.04
C LEU A 117 -9.51 29.61 -13.49
N LEU A 118 -8.37 30.24 -13.79
CA LEU A 118 -7.08 29.80 -13.28
C LEU A 118 -6.98 29.99 -11.75
N PRO A 119 -6.42 29.03 -11.01
CA PRO A 119 -6.36 29.09 -9.54
C PRO A 119 -5.45 30.22 -9.02
N GLY A 120 -4.44 30.62 -9.79
CA GLY A 120 -3.50 31.67 -9.41
C GLY A 120 -4.12 33.08 -9.40
N THR A 121 -4.89 33.40 -10.43
CA THR A 121 -5.53 34.73 -10.60
C THR A 121 -6.61 34.96 -9.56
N ARG A 122 -7.40 33.92 -9.22
CA ARG A 122 -8.36 33.95 -8.11
C ARG A 122 -7.69 34.26 -6.78
N ARG A 123 -6.55 33.63 -6.49
CA ARG A 123 -5.80 33.83 -5.24
C ARG A 123 -5.17 35.23 -5.17
N LEU A 124 -4.73 35.76 -6.31
CA LEU A 124 -4.19 37.11 -6.43
C LEU A 124 -5.28 38.18 -6.26
N LEU A 125 -6.42 38.01 -6.93
CA LEU A 125 -7.60 38.86 -6.75
C LEU A 125 -8.06 38.87 -5.29
N TYR A 126 -8.19 37.70 -4.66
CA TYR A 126 -8.57 37.59 -3.25
C TYR A 126 -7.60 38.34 -2.32
N ARG A 127 -6.29 38.22 -2.55
CA ARG A 127 -5.27 38.95 -1.79
C ARG A 127 -5.32 40.45 -2.03
N ALA A 128 -5.58 40.89 -3.27
CA ALA A 128 -5.59 42.28 -3.66
C ALA A 128 -6.87 43.03 -3.22
N THR A 129 -8.04 42.40 -3.28
CA THR A 129 -9.33 43.05 -3.05
C THR A 129 -9.86 42.84 -1.63
N LEU A 130 -9.81 41.61 -1.11
CA LEU A 130 -10.32 41.27 0.22
C LEU A 130 -9.27 41.40 1.33
N GLY A 131 -7.98 41.42 0.98
CA GLY A 131 -6.88 41.67 1.93
C GLY A 131 -6.89 43.09 2.50
N ARG A 132 -7.33 44.08 1.72
CA ARG A 132 -7.35 45.51 2.10
C ARG A 132 -8.52 45.88 3.02
N LEU A 133 -9.56 45.03 3.09
CA LEU A 133 -10.76 45.26 3.92
C LEU A 133 -10.68 44.59 5.30
N ARG A 134 -9.56 43.94 5.65
CA ARG A 134 -9.36 43.42 7.01
C ARG A 134 -9.05 44.59 7.96
N SER A 135 -9.89 44.77 8.98
CA SER A 135 -9.61 45.68 10.09
C SER A 135 -8.34 45.26 10.83
N ALA A 136 -7.59 46.24 11.33
CA ALA A 136 -6.35 46.01 12.10
C ALA A 136 -6.60 45.07 13.30
N ASP A 137 -7.72 45.23 13.99
CA ASP A 137 -8.11 44.41 15.14
C ASP A 137 -8.30 42.93 14.80
N ASN A 138 -8.82 42.61 13.61
CA ASN A 138 -8.98 41.22 13.17
C ASN A 138 -7.65 40.57 12.80
N ILE A 139 -6.68 41.35 12.31
CA ILE A 139 -5.32 40.87 12.05
C ILE A 139 -4.57 40.64 13.35
N LEU A 140 -4.73 41.53 14.34
CA LEU A 140 -4.14 41.40 15.68
C LEU A 140 -4.69 40.17 16.40
N LYS A 141 -6.01 40.02 16.53
CA LYS A 141 -6.63 38.83 17.14
C LYS A 141 -6.24 37.53 16.43
N GLY A 142 -6.18 37.56 15.10
CA GLY A 142 -5.74 36.43 14.29
C GLY A 142 -4.25 36.10 14.44
N SER A 143 -3.42 37.07 14.82
CA SER A 143 -1.98 36.88 15.06
C SER A 143 -1.73 36.40 16.49
N GLU A 144 -2.44 36.94 17.49
CA GLU A 144 -2.42 36.47 18.88
C GLU A 144 -2.80 34.99 18.98
N GLY A 145 -3.89 34.58 18.31
CA GLY A 145 -4.28 33.16 18.28
C GLY A 145 -3.23 32.25 17.61
N LYS A 146 -2.49 32.76 16.62
CA LYS A 146 -1.38 32.01 16.00
C LYS A 146 -0.18 31.91 16.93
N VAL A 147 0.17 32.98 17.63
CA VAL A 147 1.28 32.99 18.59
C VAL A 147 0.98 32.04 19.75
N GLU A 148 -0.24 32.04 20.26
CA GLU A 148 -0.64 31.10 21.32
C GLU A 148 -0.65 29.65 20.82
N GLY A 149 -1.17 29.41 19.61
CA GLY A 149 -1.09 28.11 18.97
C GLY A 149 0.35 27.62 18.73
N LEU A 150 1.29 28.53 18.43
CA LEU A 150 2.71 28.21 18.33
C LEU A 150 3.32 27.91 19.70
N ARG A 151 2.94 28.65 20.74
CA ARG A 151 3.41 28.43 22.12
C ARG A 151 3.04 27.04 22.63
N VAL A 152 1.81 26.60 22.39
CA VAL A 152 1.36 25.23 22.74
C VAL A 152 2.21 24.19 22.00
N LYS A 153 2.39 24.34 20.69
CA LYS A 153 3.23 23.42 19.89
C LYS A 153 4.68 23.39 20.36
N MET A 154 5.26 24.54 20.73
CA MET A 154 6.62 24.60 21.27
C MET A 154 6.74 23.83 22.59
N ALA A 155 5.73 23.91 23.46
CA ALA A 155 5.70 23.12 24.68
C ALA A 155 5.63 21.62 24.37
N ASP A 156 4.78 21.21 23.42
CA ASP A 156 4.67 19.82 22.99
C ASP A 156 6.01 19.31 22.43
N TYR A 157 6.64 20.05 21.51
CA TYR A 157 7.96 19.70 20.96
C TYR A 157 9.05 19.61 22.03
N ALA A 158 9.02 20.49 23.04
CA ALA A 158 9.98 20.40 24.14
C ALA A 158 9.79 19.12 24.97
N THR A 159 8.55 18.67 25.17
CA THR A 159 8.28 17.40 25.87
C THR A 159 8.66 16.18 25.03
N GLU A 160 8.40 16.20 23.73
CA GLU A 160 8.81 15.14 22.81
C GLU A 160 10.34 15.07 22.74
N ALA A 161 11.02 16.20 22.58
CA ALA A 161 12.47 16.25 22.56
C ALA A 161 13.10 15.63 23.80
N LYS A 162 12.56 15.93 25.00
CA LYS A 162 13.01 15.30 26.26
C LYS A 162 12.83 13.78 26.23
N LYS A 163 11.64 13.29 25.85
CA LYS A 163 11.36 11.85 25.74
C LYS A 163 12.29 11.15 24.74
N LEU A 164 12.57 11.79 23.60
CA LEU A 164 13.51 11.24 22.62
C LEU A 164 14.95 11.25 23.15
N SER A 165 15.37 12.30 23.86
CA SER A 165 16.72 12.34 24.46
C SER A 165 16.92 11.26 25.52
N GLU A 166 15.92 11.01 26.36
CA GLU A 166 15.97 9.94 27.38
C GLU A 166 16.08 8.56 26.73
N ARG A 167 15.31 8.32 25.65
CA ARG A 167 15.41 7.08 24.86
C ARG A 167 16.76 6.93 24.18
N MET A 168 17.32 8.02 23.67
CA MET A 168 18.63 8.02 23.03
C MET A 168 19.73 7.64 24.04
N VAL A 169 19.73 8.25 25.23
CA VAL A 169 20.71 7.95 26.29
C VAL A 169 20.60 6.49 26.73
N ALA A 170 19.38 5.99 26.94
CA ALA A 170 19.18 4.57 27.27
C ALA A 170 19.71 3.63 26.17
N ALA A 171 19.44 3.93 24.91
CA ALA A 171 19.94 3.16 23.77
C ALA A 171 21.48 3.23 23.63
N GLU A 172 22.08 4.37 23.93
CA GLU A 172 23.54 4.55 23.92
C GLU A 172 24.21 3.69 24.99
N GLU A 173 23.67 3.64 26.21
CA GLU A 173 24.17 2.76 27.27
C GLU A 173 24.11 1.28 26.87
N GLU A 174 22.99 0.84 26.28
CA GLU A 174 22.84 -0.53 25.79
C GLU A 174 23.81 -0.85 24.65
N TYR A 175 24.00 0.09 23.72
CA TYR A 175 24.95 -0.05 22.63
C TYR A 175 26.40 -0.16 23.14
N LEU A 176 26.81 0.70 24.08
CA LEU A 176 28.15 0.66 24.68
C LEU A 176 28.38 -0.68 25.42
N ARG A 177 27.38 -1.16 26.18
CA ARG A 177 27.44 -2.48 26.83
C ARG A 177 27.53 -3.61 25.79
N GLY A 178 26.74 -3.56 24.73
CA GLY A 178 26.77 -4.53 23.63
C GLY A 178 28.12 -4.56 22.92
N ARG A 179 28.68 -3.39 22.62
CA ARG A 179 30.00 -3.23 22.00
C ARG A 179 31.12 -3.77 22.88
N ALA A 180 31.06 -3.51 24.20
CA ALA A 180 32.03 -4.05 25.15
C ALA A 180 32.00 -5.59 25.16
N LYS A 181 30.81 -6.20 25.17
CA LYS A 181 30.65 -7.67 25.08
C LYS A 181 31.19 -8.23 23.77
N LEU A 182 30.92 -7.59 22.62
CA LEU A 182 31.47 -8.00 21.32
C LEU A 182 33.01 -7.91 21.26
N LYS A 183 33.59 -6.89 21.90
CA LYS A 183 35.05 -6.75 21.98
C LYS A 183 35.66 -7.86 22.84
N ALA A 184 35.03 -8.20 23.97
CA ALA A 184 35.49 -9.29 24.84
C ALA A 184 35.41 -10.65 24.11
N THR A 185 34.29 -10.97 23.48
CA THR A 185 34.13 -12.23 22.72
C THR A 185 35.09 -12.32 21.54
N ARG A 186 35.37 -11.20 20.85
CA ARG A 186 36.40 -11.16 19.81
C ARG A 186 37.79 -11.53 20.35
N GLN A 187 38.17 -11.00 21.52
CA GLN A 187 39.45 -11.34 22.15
C GLN A 187 39.53 -12.81 22.54
N GLU A 188 38.45 -13.38 23.07
CA GLU A 188 38.36 -14.81 23.38
C GLU A 188 38.48 -15.67 22.11
N LEU A 189 37.80 -15.30 21.02
CA LEU A 189 37.93 -15.98 19.73
C LEU A 189 39.36 -15.90 19.18
N GLN A 190 40.03 -14.75 19.29
CA GLN A 190 41.43 -14.61 18.88
C GLN A 190 42.37 -15.53 19.69
N ARG A 191 42.14 -15.64 21.01
CA ARG A 191 42.87 -16.59 21.86
C ARG A 191 42.61 -18.03 21.43
N LEU A 192 41.35 -18.39 21.16
CA LEU A 192 40.97 -19.72 20.71
C LEU A 192 41.62 -20.07 19.35
N VAL A 193 41.61 -19.15 18.39
CA VAL A 193 42.32 -19.32 17.11
C VAL A 193 43.80 -19.59 17.32
N THR A 194 44.43 -18.91 18.27
CA THR A 194 45.85 -19.12 18.59
C THR A 194 46.07 -20.52 19.14
N VAL A 195 45.21 -21.00 20.05
CA VAL A 195 45.29 -22.36 20.60
C VAL A 195 45.06 -23.42 19.52
N VAL A 196 44.02 -23.27 18.70
CA VAL A 196 43.71 -24.17 17.58
C VAL A 196 44.85 -24.20 16.56
N SER A 197 45.50 -23.05 16.29
CA SER A 197 46.65 -23.01 15.38
C SER A 197 47.88 -23.75 15.94
N LYS A 198 48.04 -23.77 17.26
CA LYS A 198 49.12 -24.54 17.91
C LYS A 198 48.83 -26.04 17.86
N SER A 199 47.59 -26.47 18.10
CA SER A 199 47.21 -27.87 17.98
C SER A 199 47.24 -28.36 16.53
N GLU A 200 46.84 -27.54 15.56
CA GLU A 200 46.97 -27.83 14.12
C GLU A 200 48.44 -28.11 13.76
N ARG A 201 49.38 -27.27 14.24
CA ARG A 201 50.81 -27.48 14.02
C ARG A 201 51.34 -28.73 14.71
N ALA A 202 50.89 -29.04 15.92
CA ALA A 202 51.28 -30.25 16.63
C ALA A 202 50.80 -31.52 15.90
N ALA A 203 49.54 -31.54 15.44
CA ALA A 203 48.99 -32.64 14.65
C ALA A 203 49.73 -32.80 13.31
N ALA A 204 50.09 -31.70 12.65
CA ALA A 204 50.89 -31.71 11.43
C ALA A 204 52.32 -32.24 11.67
N SER A 205 52.93 -31.92 12.82
CA SER A 205 54.23 -32.47 13.22
C SER A 205 54.16 -33.98 13.42
N VAL A 206 53.16 -34.48 14.16
CA VAL A 206 52.94 -35.92 14.38
C VAL A 206 52.71 -36.64 13.06
N LEU A 207 51.97 -36.03 12.13
CA LEU A 207 51.79 -36.56 10.79
C LEU A 207 53.10 -36.73 10.03
N GLU A 208 53.98 -35.74 10.11
CA GLU A 208 55.28 -35.75 9.43
C GLU A 208 56.22 -36.81 10.03
N ASP A 209 56.26 -36.89 11.37
CA ASP A 209 57.01 -37.92 12.09
C ASP A 209 56.54 -39.33 11.72
N LEU A 210 55.22 -39.53 11.70
CA LEU A 210 54.63 -40.79 11.27
C LEU A 210 54.94 -41.07 9.81
N ARG A 211 55.03 -40.08 8.93
CA ARG A 211 55.34 -40.23 7.48
C ARG A 211 56.71 -40.84 7.22
N ALA A 212 57.67 -40.64 8.13
CA ALA A 212 59.00 -41.25 8.06
C ALA A 212 58.97 -42.79 8.22
N ILE A 213 57.99 -43.34 8.94
CA ILE A 213 57.95 -44.77 9.31
C ILE A 213 57.18 -45.59 8.25
N LYS A 214 57.87 -46.21 7.28
CA LYS A 214 57.21 -46.92 6.15
C LYS A 214 56.70 -48.35 6.43
N ARG A 215 57.14 -49.04 7.49
CA ARG A 215 57.01 -50.51 7.60
C ARG A 215 55.94 -51.04 8.58
N VAL A 216 55.23 -50.17 9.31
CA VAL A 216 54.33 -50.59 10.40
C VAL A 216 52.87 -50.24 10.06
N GLU A 217 51.97 -51.23 10.07
CA GLU A 217 50.53 -51.02 9.77
C GLU A 217 49.84 -50.07 10.76
N LYS A 218 50.18 -50.15 12.05
CA LYS A 218 49.69 -49.21 13.08
C LYS A 218 50.02 -47.74 12.75
N ALA A 219 51.14 -47.50 12.08
CA ALA A 219 51.52 -46.15 11.66
C ALA A 219 50.62 -45.63 10.52
N VAL A 220 50.07 -46.51 9.68
CA VAL A 220 49.14 -46.11 8.60
C VAL A 220 47.80 -45.66 9.18
N GLN A 221 47.26 -46.38 10.17
CA GLN A 221 46.02 -46.00 10.87
C GLN A 221 46.19 -44.66 11.61
N LEU A 222 47.28 -44.52 12.38
CA LEU A 222 47.58 -43.28 13.11
C LEU A 222 47.80 -42.08 12.17
N ARG A 223 48.33 -42.27 10.96
CA ARG A 223 48.42 -41.20 9.95
C ARG A 223 47.05 -40.78 9.46
N ALA A 224 46.14 -41.72 9.22
CA ALA A 224 44.79 -41.38 8.76
C ALA A 224 44.06 -40.55 9.84
N GLU A 225 44.19 -40.95 11.12
CA GLU A 225 43.62 -40.21 12.25
C GLU A 225 44.27 -38.85 12.47
N ALA A 226 45.61 -38.76 12.43
CA ALA A 226 46.29 -37.48 12.57
C ALA A 226 46.00 -36.53 11.40
N ALA A 227 45.81 -37.06 10.17
CA ALA A 227 45.42 -36.29 9.00
C ALA A 227 43.99 -35.76 9.11
N SER A 228 43.04 -36.58 9.57
CA SER A 228 41.66 -36.12 9.77
C SER A 228 41.60 -35.06 10.86
N GLN A 229 42.27 -35.26 12.01
CA GLN A 229 42.34 -34.28 13.08
C GLN A 229 42.98 -32.95 12.63
N ALA A 230 44.07 -32.99 11.87
CA ALA A 230 44.68 -31.78 11.33
C ALA A 230 43.76 -31.04 10.35
N SER A 231 43.04 -31.76 9.49
CA SER A 231 42.06 -31.19 8.56
C SER A 231 40.89 -30.53 9.32
N ASP A 232 40.37 -31.20 10.35
CA ASP A 232 39.27 -30.69 11.17
C ASP A 232 39.68 -29.41 11.90
N LEU A 233 40.85 -29.39 12.54
CA LEU A 233 41.37 -28.19 13.20
C LEU A 233 41.58 -27.02 12.23
N ARG A 234 42.06 -27.30 11.02
CA ARG A 234 42.22 -26.30 9.96
C ARG A 234 40.88 -25.71 9.51
N SER A 235 39.86 -26.56 9.38
CA SER A 235 38.49 -26.12 9.07
C SER A 235 37.89 -25.24 10.18
N GLN A 236 38.04 -25.66 11.44
CA GLN A 236 37.58 -24.91 12.61
C GLN A 236 38.26 -23.55 12.70
N ARG A 237 39.59 -23.50 12.49
CA ARG A 237 40.34 -22.24 12.45
C ARG A 237 39.80 -21.28 11.39
N LYS A 238 39.51 -21.76 10.19
CA LYS A 238 38.95 -20.93 9.10
C LYS A 238 37.59 -20.35 9.50
N THR A 239 36.72 -21.16 10.11
CA THR A 239 35.42 -20.72 10.61
C THR A 239 35.55 -19.67 11.70
N LEU A 240 36.46 -19.87 12.67
CA LEU A 240 36.74 -18.89 13.73
C LEU A 240 37.29 -17.57 13.17
N GLN A 241 38.14 -17.61 12.13
CA GLN A 241 38.63 -16.39 11.47
C GLN A 241 37.50 -15.63 10.77
N GLN A 242 36.57 -16.34 10.13
CA GLN A 242 35.40 -15.73 9.51
C GLN A 242 34.48 -15.07 10.54
N THR A 243 34.27 -15.69 11.70
CA THR A 243 33.45 -15.08 12.77
C THR A 243 34.13 -13.85 13.36
N ILE A 244 35.45 -13.87 13.57
CA ILE A 244 36.22 -12.69 14.00
C ILE A 244 36.06 -11.56 12.98
N TYR A 245 36.19 -11.85 11.68
CA TYR A 245 36.00 -10.84 10.62
C TYR A 245 34.57 -10.28 10.59
N ARG A 246 33.55 -11.12 10.79
CA ARG A 246 32.15 -10.68 10.91
C ARG A 246 31.94 -9.75 12.12
N ILE A 247 32.59 -10.03 13.25
CA ILE A 247 32.51 -9.15 14.42
C ILE A 247 33.29 -7.86 14.17
N ALA A 248 34.44 -7.90 13.48
CA ALA A 248 35.25 -6.72 13.14
C ALA A 248 34.56 -5.79 12.13
N SER A 249 33.91 -6.33 11.11
CA SER A 249 33.16 -5.54 10.11
C SER A 249 31.86 -4.92 10.64
N ARG A 250 31.38 -5.37 11.81
CA ARG A 250 30.21 -4.80 12.50
C ARG A 250 30.58 -3.78 13.58
N ASP A 251 31.86 -3.61 13.89
CA ASP A 251 32.31 -2.42 14.63
C ASP A 251 32.23 -1.23 13.66
N ILE A 252 31.06 -0.59 13.60
CA ILE A 252 30.91 0.79 13.15
C ILE A 252 31.45 1.69 14.27
#